data_AF-D7D8P6-F1
#
_entry.id   AF-D7D8P6-F1
#
_cell.length_a   1.000
_cell.length_b   1.000
_cell.length_c   1.000
_cell.angle_alpha   90.00
_cell.angle_beta   90.00
_cell.angle_gamma   90.00
#
_symmetry.space_group_name_H-M   'P 1'
#
loop_
_entity.id
_entity.type
_entity.pdbx_description
1 polymer ?
#
loop_
_entity_poly.entity_id
_entity_poly.type
_entity_poly.pdbx_seq_one_letter_code
_entity_poly.pdbx_strand_id
1 'polypeptide(L)'
;MLRKARQVSMKHRDPLIELSGSSLDVYMLLLRHKEPLSIREIQRMMGFKSPNSVRHHLERLSSLGFVEKTRYGYVAVKPRGSILDLIFEFKGLVVPRQFFTLLVTIFLTIGYVILFSNMINVYVLSSFIAINILLLNDTLKIYNRLKNIIKHYRSRQHLRN
;
A
#
# COMPACT_ATOMS: atom_id res chain seq x y z
N MET A 1 -3.20 3.52 30.33
CA MET A 1 -4.43 3.24 29.54
C MET A 1 -4.51 4.03 28.22
N LEU A 2 -3.90 5.22 28.09
CA LEU A 2 -3.92 6.05 26.87
C LEU A 2 -3.23 5.44 25.62
N ARG A 3 -2.23 4.57 25.79
CA ARG A 3 -1.53 3.90 24.67
C ARG A 3 -2.41 2.90 23.90
N LYS A 4 -3.33 2.22 24.61
CA LYS A 4 -4.20 1.19 24.03
C LYS A 4 -5.35 1.80 23.21
N ALA A 5 -5.91 2.92 23.69
CA ALA A 5 -6.94 3.68 22.98
C ALA A 5 -6.41 4.28 21.65
N ARG A 6 -5.15 4.75 21.64
CA ARG A 6 -4.50 5.27 20.42
C ARG A 6 -4.20 4.18 19.38
N GLN A 7 -3.82 2.98 19.83
CA GLN A 7 -3.64 1.81 18.94
C GLN A 7 -4.96 1.33 18.31
N VAL A 8 -6.07 1.40 19.04
CA VAL A 8 -7.39 1.00 18.52
C VAL A 8 -7.91 2.01 17.49
N SER A 9 -7.66 3.31 17.68
CA SER A 9 -8.02 4.35 16.71
C SER A 9 -7.22 4.25 15.39
N MET A 10 -5.95 3.83 15.46
CA MET A 10 -5.10 3.61 14.27
C MET A 10 -5.45 2.34 13.47
N LYS A 11 -6.29 1.45 14.01
CA LYS A 11 -6.74 0.24 13.29
C LYS A 11 -7.77 0.55 12.18
N HIS A 12 -8.35 1.76 12.18
CA HIS A 12 -9.46 2.12 11.28
C HIS A 12 -9.10 3.17 10.20
N ARG A 13 -7.88 3.73 10.24
CA ARG A 13 -7.34 4.64 9.22
C ARG A 13 -5.99 4.09 8.78
N ASP A 14 -5.75 3.99 7.47
CA ASP A 14 -4.47 3.50 6.97
C ASP A 14 -3.33 4.34 7.57
N PRO A 15 -2.39 3.74 8.31
CA PRO A 15 -1.37 4.49 9.05
C PRO A 15 -0.40 5.23 8.10
N LEU A 16 -0.40 4.88 6.80
CA LEU A 16 0.28 5.64 5.74
C LEU A 16 -0.37 7.00 5.48
N ILE A 17 -1.67 7.15 5.72
CA ILE A 17 -2.41 8.41 5.55
C ILE A 17 -2.05 9.38 6.69
N GLU A 18 -1.68 8.87 7.87
CA GLU A 18 -1.14 9.68 8.97
C GLU A 18 0.33 10.07 8.77
N LEU A 19 1.06 9.38 7.89
CA LEU A 19 2.42 9.72 7.53
C LEU A 19 2.42 10.86 6.51
N SER A 20 2.86 12.04 6.95
CA SER A 20 3.04 13.19 6.08
C SER A 20 4.43 13.81 6.22
N GLY A 21 4.87 14.48 5.15
CA GLY A 21 6.17 15.14 5.09
C GLY A 21 7.34 14.17 5.18
N SER A 22 8.44 14.62 5.80
CA SER A 22 9.74 13.95 5.78
C SER A 22 9.74 12.53 6.38
N SER A 23 8.77 12.18 7.23
CA SER A 23 8.66 10.81 7.77
C SER A 23 8.24 9.82 6.68
N LEU A 24 7.32 10.20 5.79
CA LEU A 24 6.90 9.36 4.66
C LEU A 24 8.06 9.16 3.69
N ASP A 25 8.84 10.21 3.43
CA ASP A 25 9.97 10.14 2.52
C ASP A 25 11.07 9.21 3.05
N VAL A 26 11.36 9.26 4.36
CA VAL A 26 12.31 8.32 5.00
C VAL A 26 11.81 6.88 4.90
N TYR A 27 10.52 6.64 5.12
CA TYR A 27 9.93 5.32 4.95
C TYR A 27 10.03 4.81 3.51
N MET A 28 9.79 5.67 2.51
CA MET A 28 9.94 5.32 1.10
C MET A 28 11.39 5.05 0.68
N LEU A 29 12.35 5.79 1.23
CA LEU A 29 13.77 5.50 1.04
C LEU A 29 14.08 4.07 1.53
N LEU A 30 13.66 3.75 2.75
CA LEU A 30 13.87 2.43 3.36
C LEU A 30 13.11 1.31 2.65
N LEU A 31 11.98 1.61 2.00
CA LEU A 31 11.24 0.60 1.23
C LEU A 31 11.91 0.29 -0.11
N ARG A 32 12.56 1.28 -0.73
CA ARG A 32 13.31 1.12 -1.99
C ARG A 32 14.63 0.40 -1.78
N HIS A 33 15.27 0.61 -0.62
CA HIS A 33 16.48 -0.09 -0.24
C HIS A 33 16.14 -1.43 0.44
N LYS A 34 16.57 -2.53 -0.18
CA LYS A 34 16.39 -3.88 0.39
C LYS A 34 17.33 -4.17 1.57
N GLU A 35 18.34 -3.32 1.76
CA GLU A 35 19.34 -3.46 2.82
C GLU A 35 19.10 -2.45 3.96
N PRO A 36 19.49 -2.78 5.20
CA PRO A 36 19.36 -1.87 6.33
C PRO A 36 20.16 -0.59 6.13
N LEU A 37 19.53 0.57 6.31
CA LEU A 37 20.21 1.86 6.26
C LEU A 37 20.45 2.43 7.65
N SER A 38 21.66 2.90 7.90
CA SER A 38 22.02 3.63 9.12
C SER A 38 21.47 5.05 9.11
N ILE A 39 21.40 5.67 10.29
CA ILE A 39 20.96 7.06 10.47
C ILE A 39 21.80 8.02 9.61
N ARG A 40 23.11 7.78 9.47
CA ARG A 40 24.02 8.64 8.70
C ARG A 40 23.78 8.52 7.19
N GLU A 41 23.50 7.32 6.69
CA GLU A 41 23.16 7.11 5.29
C GLU A 41 21.83 7.78 4.94
N ILE A 42 20.80 7.57 5.77
CA ILE A 42 19.50 8.23 5.60
C ILE A 42 19.67 9.75 5.66
N GLN A 43 20.47 10.28 6.59
CA GLN A 43 20.74 11.71 6.70
C GLN A 43 21.33 12.28 5.40
N ARG A 44 22.36 11.61 4.85
CA ARG A 44 23.05 12.04 3.63
C ARG A 44 22.13 11.98 2.41
N MET A 45 21.44 10.86 2.23
CA MET A 45 20.53 10.66 1.09
C MET A 45 19.35 11.62 1.11
N MET A 46 18.83 11.95 2.29
CA MET A 46 17.65 12.80 2.44
C MET A 46 17.98 14.29 2.60
N GLY A 47 19.23 14.65 2.88
CA GLY A 47 19.66 16.03 3.10
C GLY A 47 19.21 16.61 4.45
N PHE A 48 19.07 15.79 5.49
CA PHE A 48 18.67 16.30 6.80
C PHE A 48 19.79 17.11 7.46
N LYS A 49 19.44 18.29 8.00
CA LYS A 49 20.38 19.18 8.70
C LYS A 49 21.03 18.55 9.93
N SER A 50 20.39 17.56 10.56
CA SER A 50 20.94 16.87 11.73
C SER A 50 20.61 15.37 11.77
N PRO A 51 21.46 14.53 12.39
CA PRO A 51 21.15 13.12 12.65
C PRO A 51 19.95 12.95 13.61
N ASN A 52 19.71 13.90 14.50
CA ASN A 52 18.59 13.86 15.44
C ASN A 52 17.24 14.00 14.74
N SER A 53 17.17 14.80 13.67
CA SER A 53 15.96 14.90 12.85
C SER A 53 15.60 13.54 12.24
N VAL A 54 16.59 12.80 11.75
CA VAL A 54 16.40 11.44 11.23
C VAL A 54 15.92 10.50 12.33
N ARG A 55 16.54 10.53 13.52
CA ARG A 55 16.11 9.72 14.67
C ARG A 55 14.65 9.98 15.04
N HIS A 56 14.25 11.24 15.10
CA HIS A 56 12.87 11.62 15.41
C HIS A 56 11.87 11.02 14.40
N HIS A 57 12.19 11.06 13.10
CA HIS A 57 11.35 10.43 12.08
C HIS A 57 11.33 8.89 12.19
N LEU A 58 12.47 8.26 12.45
CA LEU A 58 12.58 6.81 12.63
C LEU A 58 11.86 6.31 13.89
N GLU A 59 11.93 7.04 15.00
CA GLU A 59 11.19 6.74 16.22
C GLU A 59 9.69 6.84 15.99
N ARG A 60 9.23 7.89 15.31
CA ARG A 60 7.81 8.01 14.93
C ARG A 60 7.39 6.84 14.05
N LEU A 61 8.14 6.51 13.00
CA LEU A 61 7.81 5.42 12.11
C LEU A 61 7.86 4.04 12.81
N SER A 62 8.82 3.83 13.72
CA SER A 62 8.92 2.62 14.53
C SER A 62 7.75 2.49 15.51
N SER A 63 7.32 3.60 16.13
CA SER A 63 6.14 3.62 17.01
C SER A 63 4.84 3.25 16.28
N LEU A 64 4.81 3.45 14.97
CA LEU A 64 3.70 3.11 14.07
C LEU A 64 3.86 1.72 13.42
N GLY A 65 4.97 1.02 13.66
CA GLY A 65 5.24 -0.30 13.10
C GLY A 65 5.70 -0.33 11.64
N PHE A 66 6.13 0.81 11.08
CA PHE A 66 6.59 0.90 9.68
C PHE A 66 8.09 0.59 9.51
N VAL A 67 8.86 0.52 10.59
CA VAL A 67 10.30 0.30 10.53
C VAL A 67 10.74 -0.53 11.71
N GLU A 68 11.71 -1.37 11.46
CA GLU A 68 12.39 -2.17 12.47
C GLU A 68 13.86 -1.78 12.54
N LYS A 69 14.38 -1.72 13.76
CA LYS A 69 15.79 -1.48 14.02
C LYS A 69 16.51 -2.83 14.05
N THR A 70 17.42 -3.03 13.12
CA THR A 70 18.30 -4.19 13.03
C THR A 70 19.68 -3.87 13.60
N ARG A 71 20.57 -4.87 13.64
CA ARG A 71 21.98 -4.69 14.05
C ARG A 71 22.77 -3.75 13.13
N TYR A 72 22.36 -3.64 11.87
CA TYR A 72 23.08 -2.90 10.82
C TYR A 72 22.45 -1.55 10.48
N GLY A 73 21.22 -1.30 10.91
CA GLY A 73 20.48 -0.09 10.56
C GLY A 73 18.98 -0.28 10.70
N TYR A 74 18.21 0.51 9.97
CA TYR A 74 16.76 0.45 9.93
C TYR A 74 16.29 -0.18 8.63
N VAL A 75 15.26 -1.01 8.72
CA VAL A 75 14.60 -1.64 7.55
C VAL A 75 13.13 -1.30 7.56
N ALA A 76 12.57 -1.00 6.37
CA ALA A 76 11.12 -0.81 6.25
C ALA A 76 10.39 -2.14 6.50
N VAL A 77 9.38 -2.09 7.36
CA VAL A 77 8.47 -3.21 7.61
C VAL A 77 7.14 -2.83 6.96
N LYS A 78 6.66 -3.67 6.03
CA LYS A 78 5.30 -3.55 5.50
C LYS A 78 4.33 -3.99 6.60
N PRO A 79 3.48 -3.11 7.16
CA PRO A 79 2.54 -3.53 8.19
C PRO A 79 1.50 -4.46 7.57
N ARG A 80 1.27 -5.61 8.22
CA ARG A 80 0.21 -6.53 7.83
C ARG A 80 -1.15 -5.81 7.83
N GLY A 81 -1.79 -5.71 6.66
CA GLY A 81 -3.09 -5.03 6.49
C GLY A 81 -3.03 -3.54 6.15
N SER A 82 -1.86 -2.98 5.82
CA SER A 82 -1.71 -1.64 5.24
C SER A 82 -2.08 -1.63 3.75
N ILE A 83 -2.43 -0.48 3.15
CA ILE A 83 -2.58 -0.34 1.67
C ILE A 83 -1.39 -0.94 0.91
N LEU A 84 -0.18 -0.95 1.48
CA LEU A 84 1.00 -1.58 0.85
C LEU A 84 0.90 -3.11 0.71
N ASP A 85 0.17 -3.79 1.59
CA ASP A 85 -0.10 -5.23 1.51
C ASP A 85 -1.18 -5.55 0.46
N LEU A 86 -2.02 -4.57 0.12
CA LEU A 86 -2.99 -4.70 -0.97
C LEU A 86 -2.32 -4.62 -2.34
N ILE A 87 -1.05 -4.23 -2.40
CA ILE A 87 -0.28 -3.93 -3.60
C ILE A 87 0.72 -5.05 -3.84
N PHE A 88 0.47 -5.89 -4.85
CA PHE A 88 1.53 -6.69 -5.45
C PHE A 88 2.31 -5.78 -6.40
N GLU A 89 3.60 -5.56 -6.12
CA GLU A 89 4.51 -4.92 -7.06
C GLU A 89 5.02 -5.96 -8.05
N PHE A 90 4.49 -5.94 -9.28
CA PHE A 90 5.07 -6.68 -10.39
C PHE A 90 5.58 -5.67 -11.42
N LYS A 91 6.91 -5.57 -11.59
CA LYS A 91 7.59 -4.69 -12.56
C LYS A 91 7.08 -3.22 -12.59
N GLY A 92 6.83 -2.62 -11.43
CA GLY A 92 6.41 -1.21 -11.33
C GLY A 92 4.92 -0.95 -11.58
N LEU A 93 4.12 -1.98 -11.87
CA LEU A 93 2.66 -1.91 -11.78
C LEU A 93 2.24 -2.32 -10.37
N VAL A 94 1.52 -1.40 -9.72
CA VAL A 94 0.82 -1.67 -8.47
C VAL A 94 -0.50 -2.33 -8.82
N VAL A 95 -0.61 -3.63 -8.53
CA VAL A 95 -1.84 -4.40 -8.80
C VAL A 95 -2.53 -4.72 -7.48
N PRO A 96 -3.77 -4.24 -7.25
CA PRO A 96 -4.57 -4.64 -6.10
C PRO A 96 -4.73 -6.16 -6.06
N ARG A 97 -4.57 -6.82 -4.92
CA ARG A 97 -4.83 -8.28 -4.78
C ARG A 97 -6.20 -8.69 -5.35
N GLN A 98 -7.21 -7.83 -5.23
CA GLN A 98 -8.55 -8.05 -5.76
C GLN A 98 -8.62 -8.10 -7.30
N PHE A 99 -7.65 -7.51 -8.00
CA PHE A 99 -7.60 -7.53 -9.46
C PHE A 99 -7.42 -8.96 -10.00
N PHE A 100 -6.65 -9.80 -9.31
CA PHE A 100 -6.49 -11.21 -9.70
C PHE A 100 -7.83 -11.97 -9.56
N THR A 101 -8.55 -11.75 -8.46
CA THR A 101 -9.87 -12.34 -8.26
C THR A 101 -10.86 -11.87 -9.32
N LEU A 102 -10.86 -10.57 -9.66
CA LEU A 102 -11.68 -10.02 -10.73
C LEU A 102 -11.38 -10.68 -12.08
N LEU A 103 -10.10 -10.81 -12.45
CA LEU A 103 -9.68 -11.48 -13.68
C LEU A 103 -10.19 -12.93 -13.74
N VAL A 104 -9.95 -13.72 -12.69
CA VAL A 104 -10.41 -15.12 -12.64
C VAL A 104 -11.92 -15.21 -12.80
N THR A 105 -12.67 -14.31 -12.17
CA THR A 105 -14.14 -14.30 -12.24
C THR A 105 -14.64 -13.90 -13.62
N ILE A 106 -13.99 -12.94 -14.29
CA ILE A 106 -14.27 -12.59 -15.69
C ILE A 106 -14.00 -13.78 -16.60
N PHE A 107 -12.85 -14.46 -16.46
CA PHE A 107 -12.53 -15.65 -17.24
C PHE A 107 -13.54 -16.77 -17.03
N LEU A 108 -13.97 -17.02 -15.80
CA LEU A 108 -15.01 -18.00 -15.50
C LEU A 108 -16.35 -17.63 -16.14
N THR A 109 -16.72 -16.34 -16.14
CA THR A 109 -17.95 -15.85 -16.76
C THR A 109 -17.92 -16.04 -18.27
N ILE A 110 -16.80 -15.70 -18.91
CA ILE A 110 -16.60 -15.91 -20.35
C ILE A 110 -16.61 -17.40 -20.68
N GLY A 111 -15.87 -18.21 -19.92
CA GLY A 111 -15.83 -19.66 -20.08
C GLY A 111 -17.21 -20.30 -19.94
N TYR A 112 -18.01 -19.85 -18.98
CA TYR A 112 -19.40 -20.28 -18.82
C TYR A 112 -20.25 -19.96 -20.06
N VAL A 113 -20.18 -18.73 -20.57
CA VAL A 113 -20.93 -18.32 -21.77
C VAL A 113 -20.50 -19.12 -23.01
N ILE A 114 -19.22 -19.40 -23.17
CA ILE A 114 -18.68 -20.17 -24.31
C ILE A 114 -19.10 -21.65 -24.23
N LEU A 115 -18.90 -22.28 -23.06
CA LEU A 115 -19.14 -23.72 -22.89
C LEU A 115 -20.63 -24.08 -22.82
N PHE A 116 -21.47 -23.17 -22.30
CA PHE A 116 -22.90 -23.40 -22.11
C PHE A 116 -23.76 -22.50 -23.00
N SER A 117 -23.25 -22.06 -24.15
CA SER A 117 -23.91 -21.10 -25.06
C SER A 117 -25.34 -21.49 -25.45
N ASN A 118 -25.61 -22.78 -25.63
CA ASN A 118 -26.93 -23.30 -25.99
C ASN A 118 -27.85 -23.57 -24.78
N MET A 119 -27.33 -23.52 -23.56
CA MET A 119 -28.02 -23.90 -22.31
C MET A 119 -27.75 -22.86 -21.21
N ILE A 120 -27.74 -21.57 -21.58
CA ILE A 120 -27.43 -20.50 -20.63
C ILE A 120 -28.56 -20.39 -19.61
N ASN A 121 -28.24 -20.71 -18.35
CA ASN A 121 -29.11 -20.38 -17.24
C ASN A 121 -28.97 -18.89 -16.87
N VAL A 122 -30.06 -18.14 -17.00
CA VAL A 122 -30.13 -16.70 -16.76
C VAL A 122 -29.80 -16.34 -15.30
N TYR A 123 -30.19 -17.17 -14.33
CA TYR A 123 -29.89 -16.93 -12.90
C TYR A 123 -28.41 -17.09 -12.59
N VAL A 124 -27.74 -18.03 -13.24
CA VAL A 124 -26.29 -18.24 -13.09
C VAL A 124 -25.53 -17.09 -13.75
N LEU A 125 -25.94 -16.68 -14.95
CA LEU A 125 -25.32 -15.55 -15.66
C LEU A 125 -25.49 -14.24 -14.89
N SER A 126 -26.69 -13.96 -14.37
CA SER A 126 -26.95 -12.75 -13.59
C SER A 126 -26.14 -12.72 -12.28
N SER A 127 -25.97 -13.87 -11.63
CA SER A 127 -25.13 -14.01 -10.43
C SER A 127 -23.65 -13.71 -10.74
N PHE A 128 -23.11 -14.25 -11.83
CA PHE A 128 -21.74 -13.94 -12.26
C PHE A 128 -21.58 -12.45 -12.57
N ILE A 129 -22.51 -11.84 -13.30
CA ILE A 129 -22.46 -10.41 -13.62
C ILE A 129 -22.49 -9.58 -12.32
N ALA A 130 -23.37 -9.90 -11.37
CA ALA A 130 -23.46 -9.19 -10.10
C ALA A 130 -22.15 -9.27 -9.29
N ILE A 131 -21.51 -10.45 -9.22
CA ILE A 131 -20.22 -10.64 -8.55
C ILE A 131 -19.13 -9.79 -9.22
N ASN A 132 -19.07 -9.79 -10.55
CA ASN A 132 -18.09 -8.98 -11.29
C ASN A 132 -18.28 -7.48 -11.03
N ILE A 133 -19.53 -6.99 -11.00
CA ILE A 133 -19.84 -5.58 -10.69
C ILE A 133 -19.38 -5.21 -9.27
N LEU A 134 -19.66 -6.08 -8.28
CA LEU A 134 -19.22 -5.88 -6.90
C LEU A 134 -17.69 -5.78 -6.80
N LEU A 135 -16.98 -6.74 -7.40
CA LEU A 135 -15.52 -6.79 -7.40
C LEU A 135 -14.90 -5.61 -8.15
N LEU A 136 -15.53 -5.15 -9.24
CA LEU A 136 -15.08 -3.98 -9.98
C LEU A 136 -15.18 -2.71 -9.11
N ASN A 137 -16.29 -2.53 -8.40
CA ASN A 137 -16.48 -1.40 -7.49
C ASN A 137 -15.40 -1.35 -6.39
N ASP A 138 -15.09 -2.50 -5.78
CA ASP A 138 -14.06 -2.56 -4.76
C ASP A 138 -12.65 -2.32 -5.33
N THR A 139 -12.38 -2.86 -6.51
CA THR A 139 -11.12 -2.61 -7.23
C THR A 139 -10.95 -1.13 -7.58
N LEU A 140 -12.00 -0.46 -8.05
CA LEU A 140 -11.99 0.98 -8.37
C LEU A 140 -11.76 1.85 -7.13
N LYS A 141 -12.39 1.51 -5.99
CA LYS A 141 -12.16 2.21 -4.72
C LYS A 141 -10.70 2.11 -4.30
N ILE A 142 -10.10 0.93 -4.38
CA ILE A 142 -8.69 0.72 -4.03
C ILE A 142 -7.78 1.48 -5.01
N TYR A 143 -8.06 1.40 -6.32
CA TYR A 143 -7.30 2.12 -7.34
C TYR A 143 -7.31 3.63 -7.11
N ASN A 144 -8.47 4.21 -6.80
CA ASN A 144 -8.58 5.64 -6.52
C ASN A 144 -7.83 6.05 -5.24
N ARG A 145 -7.90 5.24 -4.17
CA ARG A 145 -7.11 5.46 -2.94
C ARG A 145 -5.61 5.47 -3.25
N LEU A 146 -5.16 4.48 -4.02
CA LEU A 146 -3.78 4.37 -4.45
C LEU A 146 -3.34 5.57 -5.30
N LYS A 147 -4.12 5.94 -6.32
CA LYS A 147 -3.85 7.07 -7.20
C LYS A 147 -3.67 8.37 -6.42
N ASN A 148 -4.51 8.59 -5.41
CA ASN A 148 -4.41 9.76 -4.55
C ASN A 148 -3.12 9.78 -3.72
N ILE A 149 -2.70 8.62 -3.18
CA ILE A 149 -1.44 8.50 -2.44
C ILE A 149 -0.24 8.74 -3.36
N ILE A 150 -0.21 8.12 -4.53
CA ILE A 150 0.87 8.30 -5.51
C ILE A 150 0.94 9.75 -6.00
N LYS A 151 -0.21 10.38 -6.28
CA LYS A 151 -0.28 11.80 -6.69
C LYS A 151 0.28 12.72 -5.60
N HIS A 152 -0.06 12.47 -4.33
CA HIS A 152 0.45 13.24 -3.19
C HIS A 152 1.97 13.06 -3.00
N TYR A 153 2.51 11.89 -3.35
CA TYR A 153 3.95 11.63 -3.30
C TYR A 153 4.71 12.27 -4.47
N ARG A 154 4.21 12.15 -5.71
CA ARG A 154 4.85 12.70 -6.92
C ARG A 154 4.86 14.24 -6.94
N SER A 155 3.82 14.90 -6.41
CA SER A 155 3.77 16.37 -6.38
C SER A 155 4.80 17.00 -5.42
N ARG A 156 5.23 16.31 -4.36
CA ARG A 156 6.25 16.82 -3.44
C ARG A 156 7.68 16.66 -3.95
N GLN A 157 7.94 15.66 -4.79
CA GLN A 157 9.25 15.46 -5.42
C GLN A 157 9.57 16.56 -6.45
N HIS A 158 8.57 17.05 -7.19
CA HIS A 158 8.75 18.15 -8.14
C HIS A 158 9.04 19.52 -7.51
N LEU A 159 8.79 19.71 -6.21
CA LEU A 159 9.13 20.95 -5.48
C LEU A 159 10.54 20.94 -4.89
N ARG A 160 11.30 19.84 -5.10
CA ARG A 160 12.65 19.64 -4.54
C ARG A 160 13.75 19.60 -5.61
N ASN A 161 13.40 19.80 -6.88
CA ASN A 161 14.31 19.98 -8.00
C ASN A 161 14.32 21.45 -8.42
#